data_AF-A0A2T0QX02-F1
#
_entry.id   AF-A0A2T0QX02-F1
#
_cell.length_a   1.000
_cell.length_b   1.000
_cell.length_c   1.000
_cell.angle_alpha   90.00
_cell.angle_beta   90.00
_cell.angle_gamma   90.00
#
_symmetry.space_group_name_H-M   'P 1'
#
loop_
_entity.id
_entity.type
_entity.pdbx_description
1 polymer ?
#
loop_
_entity_poly.entity_id
_entity_poly.type
_entity_poly.pdbx_seq_one_letter_code
_entity_poly.pdbx_strand_id
1 'polypeptide(L)'
;MRLTPDHVRALIYIAAHDTGVEGLPQPISTVPDLFDDNFGLTFKFPGVDARELFEIALTLNAELETYVACLATIHKFRLKYRQVLQTQPFATMDQVGPRALLQYKQLENRSLAALLVWRKWLFDIDNRAAQDTGYLFEPVISAALGGASFGARNSPIRRLNDTSKGRQIDCVIDNRAYEIKIRVTIAASGQGRWREELTFPAEAKAAGFVPVLVVLDPTDNPKLAELVEAYLAAGGERYLGEDAWNHLRATASAEMAIFLGKYIHAPLDAVVESLSDSEPLPDLQLTDLMTSVRFKVGDGSWSVPRNAQRGVQEADED
;
A
#
# COMPACT_ATOMS: atom_id res chain seq x y z
N MET A 1 -9.21 -10.22 -7.18
CA MET A 1 -10.57 -9.78 -6.81
C MET A 1 -11.11 -8.76 -7.80
N ARG A 2 -12.41 -8.84 -8.10
CA ARG A 2 -13.09 -8.03 -9.11
C ARG A 2 -14.14 -7.15 -8.43
N LEU A 3 -14.14 -5.86 -8.75
CA LEU A 3 -15.18 -4.93 -8.30
C LEU A 3 -16.48 -5.18 -9.08
N THR A 4 -17.62 -5.10 -8.38
CA THR A 4 -18.94 -5.17 -9.01
C THR A 4 -19.33 -3.80 -9.60
N PRO A 5 -20.33 -3.72 -10.49
CA PRO A 5 -20.86 -2.45 -10.97
C PRO A 5 -21.34 -1.51 -9.83
N ASP A 6 -21.83 -2.07 -8.72
CA ASP A 6 -22.23 -1.30 -7.54
C ASP A 6 -21.05 -0.55 -6.92
N HIS A 7 -19.88 -1.21 -6.83
CA HIS A 7 -18.67 -0.56 -6.35
C HIS A 7 -18.24 0.55 -7.29
N VAL A 8 -18.20 0.28 -8.60
CA VAL A 8 -17.77 1.26 -9.61
C VAL A 8 -18.66 2.49 -9.57
N ARG A 9 -19.99 2.34 -9.50
CA ARG A 9 -20.91 3.48 -9.34
C ARG A 9 -20.57 4.34 -8.12
N ALA A 10 -20.43 3.72 -6.95
CA ALA A 10 -20.10 4.46 -5.74
C ALA A 10 -18.77 5.21 -5.87
N LEU A 11 -17.74 4.58 -6.44
CA LEU A 11 -16.44 5.22 -6.66
C LEU A 11 -16.51 6.42 -7.63
N ILE A 12 -17.37 6.36 -8.65
CA ILE A 12 -17.61 7.51 -9.55
C ILE A 12 -18.24 8.67 -8.78
N TYR A 13 -19.24 8.41 -7.95
CA TYR A 13 -19.86 9.45 -7.13
C TYR A 13 -18.91 10.02 -6.09
N ILE A 14 -18.07 9.19 -5.45
CA ILE A 14 -17.02 9.64 -4.53
C ILE A 14 -16.06 10.58 -5.25
N ALA A 15 -15.55 10.17 -6.42
CA ALA A 15 -14.63 10.99 -7.19
C ALA A 15 -15.26 12.33 -7.60
N ALA A 16 -16.48 12.30 -8.14
CA ALA A 16 -17.17 13.51 -8.57
C ALA A 16 -17.47 14.47 -7.41
N HIS A 17 -17.87 13.94 -6.24
CA HIS A 17 -18.06 14.74 -5.03
C HIS A 17 -16.76 15.44 -4.61
N ASP A 18 -15.65 14.69 -4.60
CA ASP A 18 -14.37 15.21 -4.14
C ASP A 18 -13.75 16.25 -5.06
N THR A 19 -13.99 16.12 -6.37
CA THR A 19 -13.53 17.08 -7.37
C THR A 19 -14.56 18.19 -7.63
N GLY A 20 -15.68 18.22 -6.91
CA GLY A 20 -16.74 19.23 -7.09
C GLY A 20 -17.43 19.18 -8.47
N VAL A 21 -17.44 18.02 -9.13
CA VAL A 21 -18.08 17.83 -10.43
C VAL A 21 -19.60 17.71 -10.24
N GLU A 22 -20.32 18.65 -10.83
CA GLU A 22 -21.79 18.66 -10.88
C GLU A 22 -22.32 18.08 -12.20
N GLY A 23 -23.60 17.72 -12.23
CA GLY A 23 -24.28 17.26 -13.45
C GLY A 23 -24.39 15.75 -13.62
N LEU A 24 -23.84 14.94 -12.71
CA LEU A 24 -24.14 13.52 -12.65
C LEU A 24 -25.61 13.26 -12.23
N PRO A 25 -26.22 12.16 -12.70
CA PRO A 25 -27.51 11.71 -12.19
C PRO A 25 -27.47 11.55 -10.67
N GLN A 26 -28.50 11.98 -9.96
CA GLN A 26 -28.52 11.88 -8.49
C GLN A 26 -28.48 10.41 -8.02
N PRO A 27 -27.67 10.07 -7.02
CA PRO A 27 -27.63 8.72 -6.48
C PRO A 27 -28.96 8.39 -5.77
N ILE A 28 -29.41 7.14 -5.88
CA ILE A 28 -30.68 6.66 -5.29
C ILE A 28 -30.55 6.43 -3.77
N SER A 29 -29.32 6.24 -3.29
CA SER A 29 -28.98 5.97 -1.90
C SER A 29 -27.74 6.75 -1.49
N THR A 30 -27.51 6.88 -0.18
CA THR A 30 -26.30 7.51 0.37
C THR A 30 -25.03 6.88 -0.20
N VAL A 31 -24.17 7.71 -0.77
CA VAL A 31 -22.85 7.30 -1.27
C VAL A 31 -21.97 6.98 -0.05
N PRO A 32 -21.29 5.82 -0.01
CA PRO A 32 -20.41 5.48 1.09
C PRO A 32 -19.12 6.31 1.04
N ASP A 33 -18.43 6.44 2.17
CA ASP A 33 -17.04 6.87 2.16
C ASP A 33 -16.14 5.72 1.71
N LEU A 34 -14.99 6.05 1.07
CA LEU A 34 -14.07 5.04 0.56
C LEU A 34 -13.69 4.05 1.65
N PHE A 35 -13.44 4.54 2.88
CA PHE A 35 -12.95 3.76 4.02
C PHE A 35 -14.05 3.08 4.86
N ASP A 36 -15.31 3.18 4.48
CA ASP A 36 -16.40 2.57 5.25
C ASP A 36 -16.29 1.05 5.37
N ASP A 37 -16.72 0.55 6.53
CA ASP A 37 -16.77 -0.89 6.81
C ASP A 37 -17.86 -1.60 6.01
N ASN A 38 -18.99 -0.92 5.77
CA ASN A 38 -20.10 -1.44 4.98
C ASN A 38 -19.81 -1.44 3.47
N PHE A 39 -18.76 -0.74 3.01
CA PHE A 39 -18.29 -0.79 1.63
C PHE A 39 -17.45 -2.07 1.45
N GLY A 40 -18.14 -3.21 1.52
CA GLY A 40 -17.59 -4.56 1.54
C GLY A 40 -17.89 -5.36 0.28
N LEU A 41 -17.44 -6.62 0.23
CA LEU A 41 -17.62 -7.52 -0.93
C LEU A 41 -19.07 -7.66 -1.41
N THR A 42 -20.02 -7.60 -0.48
CA THR A 42 -21.46 -7.77 -0.73
C THR A 42 -22.19 -6.43 -0.90
N PHE A 43 -21.47 -5.32 -1.02
CA PHE A 43 -22.03 -3.99 -1.16
C PHE A 43 -22.98 -3.87 -2.36
N LYS A 44 -24.08 -3.15 -2.16
CA LYS A 44 -25.15 -2.93 -3.14
C LYS A 44 -25.42 -1.44 -3.24
N PHE A 45 -25.44 -0.95 -4.49
CA PHE A 45 -25.63 0.46 -4.78
C PHE A 45 -26.37 0.58 -6.12
N PRO A 46 -27.70 0.44 -6.10
CA PRO A 46 -28.51 0.46 -7.31
C PRO A 46 -28.48 1.85 -7.96
N GLY A 47 -28.55 1.88 -9.29
CA GLY A 47 -28.52 3.13 -10.04
C GLY A 47 -28.41 2.87 -11.54
N VAL A 48 -28.07 3.92 -12.28
CA VAL A 48 -27.75 3.89 -13.71
C VAL A 48 -26.68 2.83 -14.00
N ASP A 49 -26.58 2.34 -15.23
CA ASP A 49 -25.49 1.45 -15.59
C ASP A 49 -24.12 2.10 -15.26
N ALA A 50 -23.20 1.31 -14.70
CA ALA A 50 -21.93 1.85 -14.20
C ALA A 50 -21.06 2.40 -15.34
N ARG A 51 -21.15 1.82 -16.54
CA ARG A 51 -20.42 2.29 -17.71
C ARG A 51 -21.03 3.57 -18.26
N GLU A 52 -22.35 3.63 -18.37
CA GLU A 52 -23.05 4.86 -18.79
C GLU A 52 -22.74 6.02 -17.84
N LEU A 53 -22.77 5.78 -16.52
CA LEU A 53 -22.41 6.77 -15.51
C LEU A 53 -20.96 7.24 -15.67
N PHE A 54 -20.04 6.31 -15.94
CA PHE A 54 -18.62 6.63 -16.16
C PHE A 54 -18.43 7.45 -17.43
N GLU A 55 -19.08 7.10 -18.53
CA GLU A 55 -19.03 7.85 -19.78
C GLU A 55 -19.53 9.30 -19.58
N ILE A 56 -20.63 9.50 -18.82
CA ILE A 56 -21.09 10.85 -18.46
C ILE A 56 -20.03 11.58 -17.61
N ALA A 57 -19.47 10.91 -16.60
CA ALA A 57 -18.45 11.51 -15.74
C ALA A 57 -17.25 12.02 -16.54
N LEU A 58 -16.76 11.25 -17.52
CA LEU A 58 -15.63 11.64 -18.37
C LEU A 58 -15.96 12.83 -19.29
N THR A 59 -17.22 13.01 -19.69
CA THR A 59 -17.63 14.23 -20.43
C THR A 59 -17.65 15.48 -19.57
N LEU A 60 -17.82 15.33 -18.24
CA LEU A 60 -17.86 16.43 -17.29
C LEU A 60 -16.44 16.79 -16.82
N ASN A 61 -15.61 15.79 -16.52
CA ASN A 61 -14.20 15.96 -16.20
C ASN A 61 -13.40 14.70 -16.55
N ALA A 62 -12.43 14.83 -17.46
CA ALA A 62 -11.59 13.72 -17.90
C ALA A 62 -10.67 13.17 -16.79
N GLU A 63 -10.30 13.99 -15.80
CA GLU A 63 -9.45 13.56 -14.67
C GLU A 63 -10.13 12.51 -13.79
N LEU A 64 -11.47 12.39 -13.89
CA LEU A 64 -12.22 11.33 -13.18
C LEU A 64 -11.82 9.93 -13.63
N GLU A 65 -11.23 9.75 -14.82
CA GLU A 65 -10.70 8.46 -15.25
C GLU A 65 -9.62 7.95 -14.26
N THR A 66 -8.58 8.76 -14.07
CA THR A 66 -7.46 8.45 -13.18
C THR A 66 -7.92 8.39 -11.73
N TYR A 67 -8.75 9.35 -11.30
CA TYR A 67 -9.25 9.40 -9.93
C TYR A 67 -10.02 8.12 -9.56
N VAL A 68 -10.98 7.71 -10.39
CA VAL A 68 -11.79 6.49 -10.16
C VAL A 68 -10.91 5.25 -10.24
N ALA A 69 -9.93 5.18 -11.15
CA ALA A 69 -9.00 4.06 -11.25
C ALA A 69 -8.15 3.91 -9.97
N CYS A 70 -7.66 5.01 -9.41
CA CYS A 70 -6.89 5.02 -8.16
C CYS A 70 -7.76 4.61 -6.96
N LEU A 71 -8.97 5.17 -6.84
CA LEU A 71 -9.94 4.76 -5.80
C LEU A 71 -10.28 3.26 -5.90
N ALA A 72 -10.54 2.77 -7.11
CA ALA A 72 -10.82 1.36 -7.37
C ALA A 72 -9.64 0.47 -6.97
N THR A 73 -8.42 0.92 -7.20
CA THR A 73 -7.20 0.20 -6.81
C THR A 73 -7.10 0.10 -5.29
N ILE A 74 -7.21 1.22 -4.55
CA ILE A 74 -7.24 1.20 -3.07
C ILE A 74 -8.33 0.26 -2.56
N HIS A 75 -9.55 0.42 -3.07
CA HIS A 75 -10.70 -0.36 -2.61
C HIS A 75 -10.51 -1.86 -2.87
N LYS A 76 -9.97 -2.24 -4.04
CA LYS A 76 -9.62 -3.62 -4.36
C LYS A 76 -8.53 -4.16 -3.43
N PHE A 77 -7.52 -3.40 -3.05
CA PHE A 77 -6.53 -3.91 -2.08
C PHE A 77 -7.12 -4.05 -0.67
N ARG A 78 -8.00 -3.14 -0.24
CA ARG A 78 -8.69 -3.24 1.06
C ARG A 78 -9.57 -4.48 1.15
N LEU A 79 -10.37 -4.74 0.13
CA LEU A 79 -11.20 -5.94 0.08
C LEU A 79 -10.33 -7.22 0.02
N LYS A 80 -9.12 -7.16 -0.59
CA LYS A 80 -8.20 -8.31 -0.73
C LYS A 80 -7.63 -8.61 0.64
N TYR A 81 -7.20 -7.58 1.36
CA TYR A 81 -6.69 -7.72 2.70
C TYR A 81 -7.75 -8.24 3.68
N ARG A 82 -9.01 -7.80 3.57
CA ARG A 82 -10.12 -8.41 4.32
C ARG A 82 -10.25 -9.91 4.06
N GLN A 83 -10.05 -10.36 2.82
CA GLN A 83 -10.03 -11.79 2.48
C GLN A 83 -8.81 -12.49 3.10
N VAL A 84 -7.61 -11.90 3.03
CA VAL A 84 -6.39 -12.44 3.68
C VAL A 84 -6.62 -12.69 5.17
N LEU A 85 -7.20 -11.73 5.89
CA LEU A 85 -7.52 -11.91 7.32
C LEU A 85 -8.44 -13.12 7.56
N GLN A 86 -9.37 -13.40 6.64
CA GLN A 86 -10.29 -14.52 6.76
C GLN A 86 -9.68 -15.88 6.39
N THR A 87 -8.72 -15.88 5.46
CA THR A 87 -8.15 -17.10 4.87
C THR A 87 -6.75 -17.45 5.41
N GLN A 88 -6.12 -16.57 6.19
CA GLN A 88 -4.80 -16.87 6.76
C GLN A 88 -4.86 -18.04 7.78
N PRO A 89 -4.23 -19.19 7.50
CA PRO A 89 -4.26 -20.36 8.37
C PRO A 89 -3.41 -20.17 9.64
N PHE A 90 -3.79 -20.85 10.73
CA PHE A 90 -2.87 -21.06 11.85
C PHE A 90 -1.82 -22.11 11.46
N ALA A 91 -0.59 -21.85 11.90
CA ALA A 91 0.51 -22.78 11.73
C ALA A 91 0.34 -24.06 12.56
N THR A 92 0.88 -25.18 12.08
CA THR A 92 0.99 -26.41 12.85
C THR A 92 2.20 -26.37 13.78
N MET A 93 2.23 -27.26 14.78
CA MET A 93 3.39 -27.35 15.66
C MET A 93 4.65 -27.85 14.93
N ASP A 94 4.54 -28.55 13.81
CA ASP A 94 5.71 -28.94 13.01
C ASP A 94 6.37 -27.71 12.35
N GLN A 95 5.59 -26.69 12.00
CA GLN A 95 6.09 -25.45 11.37
C GLN A 95 6.78 -24.51 12.37
N VAL A 96 6.38 -24.51 13.64
CA VAL A 96 6.86 -23.53 14.65
C VAL A 96 7.56 -24.14 15.85
N GLY A 97 7.41 -25.44 16.09
CA GLY A 97 7.90 -26.18 17.26
C GLY A 97 9.39 -26.03 17.54
N PRO A 98 10.29 -26.10 16.55
CA PRO A 98 11.73 -25.90 16.77
C PRO A 98 12.08 -24.56 17.44
N ARG A 99 11.25 -23.53 17.26
CA ARG A 99 11.45 -22.19 17.86
C ARG A 99 11.25 -22.19 19.37
N ALA A 100 10.62 -23.22 19.94
CA ALA A 100 10.43 -23.38 21.38
C ALA A 100 11.76 -23.44 22.14
N LEU A 101 12.85 -23.91 21.51
CA LEU A 101 14.17 -24.00 22.14
C LEU A 101 14.67 -22.64 22.67
N LEU A 102 14.28 -21.54 22.03
CA LEU A 102 14.69 -20.19 22.42
C LEU A 102 14.00 -19.67 23.68
N GLN A 103 12.87 -20.27 24.06
CA GLN A 103 12.01 -19.78 25.15
C GLN A 103 11.55 -20.91 26.07
N TYR A 104 12.17 -22.09 25.95
CA TYR A 104 11.81 -23.25 26.73
C TYR A 104 11.97 -22.97 28.22
N LYS A 105 10.97 -23.35 29.02
CA LYS A 105 10.84 -23.03 30.46
C LYS A 105 10.64 -21.56 30.84
N GLN A 106 10.50 -20.64 29.89
CA GLN A 106 10.04 -19.28 30.19
C GLN A 106 8.52 -19.22 30.41
N LEU A 107 7.79 -20.19 29.85
CA LEU A 107 6.35 -20.37 29.98
C LEU A 107 6.05 -21.86 30.17
N GLU A 108 4.84 -22.17 30.66
CA GLU A 108 4.30 -23.53 30.60
C GLU A 108 4.15 -23.98 29.13
N ASN A 109 4.34 -25.27 28.86
CA ASN A 109 4.46 -25.82 27.51
C ASN A 109 3.27 -25.50 26.59
N ARG A 110 2.04 -25.62 27.08
CA ARG A 110 0.84 -25.28 26.30
C ARG A 110 0.78 -23.78 26.01
N SER A 111 1.12 -22.94 26.99
CA SER A 111 1.19 -21.48 26.81
C SER A 111 2.24 -21.08 25.76
N LEU A 112 3.44 -21.68 25.82
CA LEU A 112 4.49 -21.46 24.83
C LEU A 112 4.04 -21.91 23.43
N ALA A 113 3.46 -23.11 23.30
CA ALA A 113 2.97 -23.62 22.02
C ALA A 113 1.91 -22.68 21.41
N ALA A 114 0.95 -22.22 22.20
CA ALA A 114 -0.07 -21.27 21.75
C ALA A 114 0.55 -19.93 21.29
N LEU A 115 1.51 -19.39 22.07
CA LEU A 115 2.22 -18.17 21.70
C LEU A 115 2.97 -18.31 20.36
N LEU A 116 3.61 -19.46 20.11
CA LEU A 116 4.31 -19.71 18.85
C LEU A 116 3.37 -19.69 17.63
N VAL A 117 2.17 -20.26 17.77
CA VAL A 117 1.14 -20.26 16.72
C VAL A 117 0.62 -18.85 16.47
N TRP A 118 0.25 -18.11 17.53
CA TRP A 118 -0.22 -16.73 17.42
C TRP A 118 0.83 -15.81 16.79
N ARG A 119 2.08 -15.92 17.24
CA ARG A 119 3.19 -15.11 16.72
C ARG A 119 3.41 -15.37 15.23
N LYS A 120 3.37 -16.63 14.81
CA LYS A 120 3.51 -16.97 13.38
C LYS A 120 2.33 -16.44 12.57
N TRP A 121 1.11 -16.55 13.08
CA TRP A 121 -0.07 -16.04 12.39
C TRP A 121 -0.05 -14.51 12.21
N LEU A 122 0.28 -13.76 13.28
CA LEU A 122 0.44 -12.30 13.20
C LEU A 122 1.54 -11.91 12.22
N PHE A 123 2.68 -12.61 12.26
CA PHE A 123 3.78 -12.38 11.32
C PHE A 123 3.36 -12.60 9.86
N ASP A 124 2.54 -13.62 9.57
CA ASP A 124 2.09 -13.89 8.20
C ASP A 124 1.09 -12.83 7.71
N ILE A 125 0.21 -12.36 8.58
CA ILE A 125 -0.70 -11.25 8.28
C ILE A 125 0.11 -9.99 7.95
N ASP A 126 1.06 -9.63 8.81
CA ASP A 126 1.89 -8.44 8.64
C ASP A 126 2.72 -8.51 7.35
N ASN A 127 3.35 -9.64 7.07
CA ASN A 127 4.09 -9.82 5.81
C ASN A 127 3.21 -9.64 4.58
N ARG A 128 1.98 -10.20 4.59
CA ARG A 128 1.04 -10.02 3.47
C ARG A 128 0.59 -8.56 3.36
N ALA A 129 0.34 -7.88 4.47
CA ALA A 129 0.03 -6.46 4.49
C ALA A 129 1.17 -5.62 3.89
N ALA A 130 2.41 -5.88 4.29
CA ALA A 130 3.59 -5.19 3.79
C ALA A 130 3.78 -5.41 2.28
N GLN A 131 3.63 -6.66 1.81
CA GLN A 131 3.71 -7.00 0.40
C GLN A 131 2.62 -6.28 -0.42
N ASP A 132 1.36 -6.34 0.01
CA ASP A 132 0.24 -5.71 -0.69
C ASP A 132 0.33 -4.18 -0.67
N THR A 133 0.92 -3.59 0.39
CA THR A 133 1.16 -2.14 0.48
C THR A 133 2.12 -1.67 -0.61
N GLY A 134 3.20 -2.40 -0.87
CA GLY A 134 4.12 -2.07 -1.98
C GLY A 134 3.41 -2.07 -3.35
N TYR A 135 2.61 -3.11 -3.62
CA TYR A 135 1.86 -3.22 -4.88
C TYR A 135 0.69 -2.23 -5.01
N LEU A 136 0.21 -1.67 -3.90
CA LEU A 136 -0.80 -0.63 -3.89
C LEU A 136 -0.18 0.76 -4.09
N PHE A 137 0.89 1.05 -3.34
CA PHE A 137 1.38 2.39 -3.16
C PHE A 137 2.06 2.93 -4.43
N GLU A 138 3.04 2.21 -4.98
CA GLU A 138 3.82 2.70 -6.14
C GLU A 138 2.93 2.99 -7.37
N PRO A 139 2.01 2.09 -7.79
CA PRO A 139 1.18 2.36 -8.97
C PRO A 139 0.19 3.51 -8.76
N VAL A 140 -0.35 3.66 -7.55
CA VAL A 140 -1.31 4.73 -7.23
C VAL A 140 -0.62 6.09 -7.24
N ILE A 141 0.59 6.20 -6.67
CA ILE A 141 1.35 7.45 -6.74
C ILE A 141 1.77 7.74 -8.19
N SER A 142 2.29 6.76 -8.93
CA SER A 142 2.69 6.99 -10.32
C SER A 142 1.53 7.46 -11.19
N ALA A 143 0.35 6.85 -11.05
CA ALA A 143 -0.85 7.25 -11.76
C ALA A 143 -1.32 8.66 -11.35
N ALA A 144 -1.28 8.99 -10.06
CA ALA A 144 -1.65 10.32 -9.56
C ALA A 144 -0.76 11.45 -10.09
N LEU A 145 0.50 11.14 -10.40
CA LEU A 145 1.41 12.10 -11.00
C LEU A 145 1.29 12.20 -12.53
N GLY A 146 0.44 11.37 -13.16
CA GLY A 146 0.33 11.27 -14.62
C GLY A 146 1.58 10.68 -15.30
N GLY A 147 2.43 9.99 -14.54
CA GLY A 147 3.68 9.42 -15.05
C GLY A 147 3.55 7.95 -15.47
N ALA A 148 4.65 7.41 -16.00
CA ALA A 148 4.72 6.02 -16.45
C ALA A 148 5.70 5.19 -15.61
N SER A 149 5.24 4.08 -15.03
CA SER A 149 6.11 3.08 -14.41
C SER A 149 6.72 2.15 -15.46
N PHE A 150 7.97 1.72 -15.23
CA PHE A 150 8.66 0.79 -16.12
C PHE A 150 9.18 -0.42 -15.37
N GLY A 151 8.82 -1.62 -15.84
CA GLY A 151 9.50 -2.84 -15.42
C GLY A 151 10.89 -2.98 -16.06
N ALA A 152 11.76 -3.77 -15.44
CA ALA A 152 13.16 -3.95 -15.85
C ALA A 152 13.34 -4.32 -17.35
N ARG A 153 12.40 -5.08 -17.94
CA ARG A 153 12.49 -5.49 -19.35
C ARG A 153 12.37 -4.32 -20.33
N ASN A 154 11.43 -3.39 -20.10
CA ASN A 154 11.09 -2.32 -21.03
C ASN A 154 11.62 -0.96 -20.60
N SER A 155 12.44 -0.92 -19.56
CA SER A 155 12.96 0.31 -18.98
C SER A 155 13.78 1.16 -19.95
N PRO A 156 13.63 2.49 -19.95
CA PRO A 156 14.56 3.39 -20.63
C PRO A 156 15.91 3.48 -19.93
N ILE A 157 16.01 3.07 -18.65
CA ILE A 157 17.25 3.10 -17.87
C ILE A 157 17.85 1.70 -17.81
N ARG A 158 19.14 1.58 -18.18
CA ARG A 158 19.89 0.32 -18.17
C ARG A 158 20.90 0.29 -17.03
N ARG A 159 21.20 -0.91 -16.54
CA ARG A 159 22.23 -1.09 -15.50
C ARG A 159 23.61 -0.75 -16.07
N LEU A 160 24.43 -0.02 -15.32
CA LEU A 160 25.77 0.37 -15.78
C LEU A 160 26.72 -0.84 -15.88
N ASN A 161 26.55 -1.84 -15.03
CA ASN A 161 27.36 -3.05 -15.02
C ASN A 161 26.92 -4.12 -16.04
N ASP A 162 25.70 -3.99 -16.57
CA ASP A 162 25.11 -4.92 -17.54
C ASP A 162 24.00 -4.20 -18.32
N THR A 163 24.37 -3.57 -19.44
CA THR A 163 23.45 -2.75 -20.24
C THR A 163 22.35 -3.57 -20.92
N SER A 164 22.44 -4.91 -20.90
CA SER A 164 21.38 -5.80 -21.37
C SER A 164 20.18 -5.87 -20.40
N LYS A 165 20.37 -5.41 -19.16
CA LYS A 165 19.34 -5.41 -18.11
C LYS A 165 18.86 -4.00 -17.84
N GLY A 166 17.54 -3.79 -17.84
CA GLY A 166 16.95 -2.52 -17.42
C GLY A 166 16.71 -2.44 -15.91
N ARG A 167 16.35 -1.23 -15.47
CA ARG A 167 15.92 -0.92 -14.11
C ARG A 167 14.42 -0.89 -13.99
N GLN A 168 13.89 -1.39 -12.88
CA GLN A 168 12.54 -0.98 -12.51
C GLN A 168 12.58 0.51 -12.16
N ILE A 169 11.59 1.26 -12.63
CA ILE A 169 11.43 2.69 -12.33
C ILE A 169 10.00 2.87 -11.87
N ASP A 170 9.82 3.50 -10.71
CA ASP A 170 8.51 3.67 -10.11
C ASP A 170 7.65 4.62 -10.93
N CYS A 171 8.23 5.73 -11.38
CA CYS A 171 7.55 6.72 -12.19
C CYS A 171 8.52 7.53 -13.07
N VAL A 172 8.14 7.80 -14.32
CA VAL A 172 8.84 8.72 -15.21
C VAL A 172 7.88 9.80 -15.65
N ILE A 173 8.31 11.06 -15.54
CA ILE A 173 7.59 12.26 -16.00
C ILE A 173 8.60 13.10 -16.76
N ASP A 174 8.36 13.33 -18.05
CA ASP A 174 9.32 13.97 -18.95
C ASP A 174 10.71 13.30 -18.88
N ASN A 175 11.72 14.03 -18.44
CA ASN A 175 13.09 13.55 -18.24
C ASN A 175 13.42 13.27 -16.76
N ARG A 176 12.43 13.21 -15.86
CA ARG A 176 12.62 12.87 -14.44
C ARG A 176 12.30 11.40 -14.20
N ALA A 177 13.23 10.69 -13.55
CA ALA A 177 13.06 9.30 -13.15
C ALA A 177 12.94 9.22 -11.63
N TYR A 178 11.74 8.90 -11.16
CA TYR A 178 11.39 8.88 -9.75
C TYR A 178 11.62 7.49 -9.14
N GLU A 179 12.19 7.50 -7.95
CA GLU A 179 12.16 6.41 -6.98
C GLU A 179 11.37 6.91 -5.76
N ILE A 180 10.30 6.20 -5.41
CA ILE A 180 9.33 6.62 -4.40
C ILE A 180 9.32 5.58 -3.28
N LYS A 181 9.65 6.02 -2.06
CA LYS A 181 9.69 5.15 -0.89
C LYS A 181 8.79 5.69 0.21
N ILE A 182 8.00 4.80 0.82
CA ILE A 182 7.31 5.13 2.08
C ILE A 182 8.36 5.37 3.16
N ARG A 183 9.32 4.44 3.34
CA ARG A 183 10.40 4.55 4.32
C ARG A 183 11.66 3.85 3.84
N VAL A 184 12.83 4.40 4.16
CA VAL A 184 14.11 3.68 4.02
C VAL A 184 14.36 2.86 5.27
N THR A 185 14.30 1.53 5.16
CA THR A 185 14.51 0.63 6.30
C THR A 185 15.78 -0.21 6.14
N ILE A 186 16.37 -0.59 7.28
CA ILE A 186 17.54 -1.46 7.32
C ILE A 186 17.17 -2.91 6.94
N ALA A 187 15.95 -3.35 7.27
CA ALA A 187 15.54 -4.76 7.23
C ALA A 187 15.20 -5.31 5.83
N ALA A 188 14.74 -4.48 4.89
CA ALA A 188 14.31 -4.95 3.56
C ALA A 188 15.46 -5.08 2.53
N SER A 189 16.61 -4.47 2.80
CA SER A 189 17.77 -4.49 1.89
C SER A 189 18.86 -5.42 2.41
N GLY A 190 18.83 -6.67 1.95
CA GLY A 190 20.06 -7.46 1.87
C GLY A 190 21.13 -6.67 1.10
N GLN A 191 22.41 -6.87 1.41
CA GLN A 191 23.53 -6.08 0.89
C GLN A 191 23.53 -5.92 -0.65
N GLY A 192 23.00 -6.90 -1.38
CA GLY A 192 22.81 -6.83 -2.84
C GLY A 192 21.75 -5.81 -3.30
N ARG A 193 20.59 -5.74 -2.64
CA ARG A 193 19.53 -4.76 -2.97
C ARG A 193 19.96 -3.34 -2.66
N TRP A 194 20.70 -3.14 -1.57
CA TRP A 194 21.21 -1.81 -1.20
C TRP A 194 22.14 -1.22 -2.28
N ARG A 195 23.04 -2.05 -2.82
CA ARG A 195 23.91 -1.64 -3.92
C ARG A 195 23.12 -1.28 -5.18
N GLU A 196 22.01 -1.95 -5.43
CA GLU A 196 21.13 -1.60 -6.56
C GLU A 196 20.50 -0.22 -6.38
N GLU A 197 20.02 0.11 -5.18
CA GLU A 197 19.45 1.43 -4.87
C GLU A 197 20.50 2.55 -5.03
N LEU A 198 21.74 2.34 -4.56
CA LEU A 198 22.82 3.34 -4.69
C LEU A 198 23.31 3.55 -6.13
N THR A 199 23.10 2.58 -7.03
CA THR A 199 23.58 2.68 -8.43
C THR A 199 22.55 3.31 -9.37
N PHE A 200 21.27 3.28 -9.00
CA PHE A 200 20.19 3.82 -9.81
C PHE A 200 20.40 5.30 -10.23
N PRO A 201 20.81 6.23 -9.36
CA PRO A 201 20.95 7.63 -9.76
C PRO A 201 21.98 7.86 -10.86
N ALA A 202 23.11 7.17 -10.77
CA ALA A 202 24.17 7.24 -11.79
C ALA A 202 23.70 6.64 -13.13
N GLU A 203 22.90 5.58 -13.09
CA GLU A 203 22.30 4.95 -14.27
C GLU A 203 21.25 5.84 -14.93
N ALA A 204 20.38 6.48 -14.14
CA ALA A 204 19.40 7.44 -14.64
C ALA A 204 20.10 8.61 -15.34
N LYS A 205 21.13 9.19 -14.71
CA LYS A 205 21.95 10.24 -15.31
C LYS A 205 22.59 9.80 -16.62
N ALA A 206 23.18 8.60 -16.65
CA ALA A 206 23.81 8.06 -17.85
C ALA A 206 22.81 7.84 -19.00
N ALA A 207 21.54 7.58 -18.67
CA ALA A 207 20.43 7.47 -19.61
C ALA A 207 19.80 8.83 -19.99
N GLY A 208 20.31 9.95 -19.47
CA GLY A 208 19.82 11.30 -19.76
C GLY A 208 18.64 11.76 -18.90
N PHE A 209 18.32 11.04 -17.82
CA PHE A 209 17.28 11.41 -16.87
C PHE A 209 17.85 12.15 -15.66
N VAL A 210 17.04 13.02 -15.06
CA VAL A 210 17.26 13.56 -13.72
C VAL A 210 16.69 12.56 -12.71
N PRO A 211 17.53 11.91 -11.87
CA PRO A 211 17.01 11.01 -10.84
C PRO A 211 16.36 11.83 -9.72
N VAL A 212 15.16 11.42 -9.30
CA VAL A 212 14.39 12.10 -8.24
C VAL A 212 14.07 11.09 -7.14
N LEU A 213 14.56 11.36 -5.93
CA LEU A 213 14.25 10.56 -4.75
C LEU A 213 13.10 11.19 -3.97
N VAL A 214 12.04 10.44 -3.73
CA VAL A 214 10.91 10.83 -2.88
C VAL A 214 10.83 9.86 -1.71
N VAL A 215 10.98 10.34 -0.48
CA VAL A 215 10.84 9.52 0.74
C VAL A 215 9.82 10.14 1.69
N LEU A 216 8.73 9.43 1.98
CA LEU A 216 7.62 9.98 2.76
C LEU A 216 7.89 10.01 4.26
N ASP A 217 8.48 8.96 4.83
CA ASP A 217 8.93 8.91 6.22
C ASP A 217 10.43 9.30 6.26
N PRO A 218 10.76 10.50 6.78
CA PRO A 218 12.11 11.01 6.81
C PRO A 218 12.89 10.56 8.06
N THR A 219 12.43 9.54 8.80
CA THR A 219 13.10 9.08 10.03
C THR A 219 14.59 8.89 9.77
N ASP A 220 15.40 9.59 10.58
CA ASP A 220 16.84 9.64 10.39
C ASP A 220 17.45 8.23 10.48
N ASN A 221 18.22 7.89 9.45
CA ASN A 221 18.99 6.66 9.41
C ASN A 221 20.17 6.79 8.43
N PRO A 222 21.32 6.13 8.71
CA PRO A 222 22.51 6.25 7.88
C PRO A 222 22.32 5.87 6.41
N LYS A 223 21.44 4.89 6.14
CA LYS A 223 21.12 4.45 4.77
C LYS A 223 20.42 5.56 3.98
N LEU A 224 19.46 6.26 4.58
CA LEU A 224 18.78 7.39 3.93
C LEU A 224 19.79 8.48 3.56
N ALA A 225 20.74 8.80 4.46
CA ALA A 225 21.79 9.77 4.18
C ALA A 225 22.65 9.36 2.97
N GLU A 226 23.14 8.11 2.94
CA GLU A 226 23.91 7.56 1.80
C GLU A 226 23.12 7.62 0.48
N LEU A 227 21.82 7.30 0.51
CA LEU A 227 20.99 7.33 -0.69
C LEU A 227 20.80 8.77 -1.19
N VAL A 228 20.51 9.72 -0.30
CA VAL A 228 20.39 11.14 -0.65
C VAL A 228 21.69 11.64 -1.27
N GLU A 229 22.85 11.31 -0.70
CA GLU A 229 24.16 11.67 -1.26
C GLU A 229 24.35 11.11 -2.68
N ALA A 230 23.95 9.85 -2.93
CA ALA A 230 24.04 9.24 -4.25
C ALA A 230 23.18 9.97 -5.31
N TYR A 231 21.97 10.38 -4.95
CA TYR A 231 21.10 11.17 -5.84
C TYR A 231 21.69 12.55 -6.14
N LEU A 232 22.16 13.26 -5.11
CA LEU A 232 22.76 14.58 -5.28
C LEU A 232 24.06 14.52 -6.09
N ALA A 233 24.90 13.50 -5.88
CA ALA A 233 26.13 13.30 -6.66
C ALA A 233 25.85 13.01 -8.15
N ALA A 234 24.71 12.41 -8.46
CA ALA A 234 24.25 12.25 -9.84
C ALA A 234 23.69 13.55 -10.45
N GLY A 235 23.53 14.62 -9.68
CA GLY A 235 22.86 15.85 -10.11
C GLY A 235 21.33 15.74 -10.09
N GLY A 236 20.80 14.83 -9.27
CA GLY A 236 19.38 14.61 -9.07
C GLY A 236 18.74 15.50 -8.01
N GLU A 237 17.47 15.24 -7.76
CA GLU A 237 16.62 15.92 -6.78
C GLU A 237 16.27 14.96 -5.63
N ARG A 238 15.96 15.52 -4.44
CA ARG A 238 15.51 14.76 -3.27
C ARG A 238 14.41 15.50 -2.53
N TYR A 239 13.38 14.77 -2.12
CA TYR A 239 12.26 15.29 -1.34
C TYR A 239 11.94 14.32 -0.20
N LEU A 240 11.90 14.84 1.03
CA LEU A 240 11.78 14.02 2.24
C LEU A 240 10.62 14.54 3.11
N GLY A 241 9.83 13.66 3.72
CA GLY A 241 8.79 14.06 4.67
C GLY A 241 7.75 14.97 4.03
N GLU A 242 7.44 16.09 4.69
CA GLU A 242 6.48 17.07 4.17
C GLU A 242 6.93 17.69 2.84
N ASP A 243 8.24 17.83 2.57
CA ASP A 243 8.73 18.27 1.26
C ASP A 243 8.38 17.26 0.16
N ALA A 244 8.38 15.96 0.47
CA ALA A 244 7.96 14.90 -0.44
C ALA A 244 6.48 15.06 -0.80
N TRP A 245 5.62 15.25 0.21
CA TRP A 245 4.20 15.44 -0.01
C TRP A 245 3.85 16.71 -0.77
N ASN A 246 4.53 17.82 -0.46
CA ASN A 246 4.40 19.06 -1.21
C ASN A 246 4.81 18.90 -2.67
N HIS A 247 5.92 18.20 -2.92
CA HIS A 247 6.38 17.92 -4.29
C HIS A 247 5.37 17.06 -5.07
N LEU A 248 4.84 15.99 -4.46
CA LEU A 248 3.86 15.12 -5.10
C LEU A 248 2.58 15.88 -5.44
N ARG A 249 2.04 16.69 -4.53
CA ARG A 249 0.84 17.52 -4.77
C ARG A 249 1.05 18.59 -5.84
N ALA A 250 2.24 19.21 -5.85
CA ALA A 250 2.56 20.23 -6.86
C ALA A 250 2.79 19.64 -8.26
N THR A 251 3.16 18.36 -8.33
CA THR A 251 3.40 17.64 -9.59
C THR A 251 2.11 17.05 -10.17
N ALA A 252 1.17 16.63 -9.31
CA ALA A 252 -0.12 16.08 -9.71
C ALA A 252 -1.06 17.14 -10.32
N SER A 253 -2.11 16.69 -11.03
CA SER A 253 -3.24 17.55 -11.39
C SER A 253 -3.97 18.05 -10.13
N ALA A 254 -4.80 19.08 -10.25
CA ALA A 254 -5.51 19.64 -9.09
C ALA A 254 -6.41 18.58 -8.42
N GLU A 255 -7.09 17.77 -9.22
CA GLU A 255 -7.92 16.65 -8.81
C GLU A 255 -7.08 15.55 -8.14
N MET A 256 -5.96 15.16 -8.74
CA MET A 256 -5.10 14.13 -8.15
C MET A 256 -4.35 14.61 -6.90
N ALA A 257 -4.11 15.92 -6.75
CA ALA A 257 -3.61 16.49 -5.50
C ALA A 257 -4.62 16.35 -4.35
N ILE A 258 -5.93 16.52 -4.63
CA ILE A 258 -7.01 16.23 -3.66
C ILE A 258 -6.99 14.74 -3.29
N PHE A 259 -6.89 13.86 -4.29
CA PHE A 259 -6.81 12.42 -4.06
C PHE A 259 -5.63 12.05 -3.15
N LEU A 260 -4.42 12.54 -3.46
CA LEU A 260 -3.20 12.27 -2.68
C LEU A 260 -3.35 12.73 -1.23
N GLY A 261 -3.88 13.94 -1.02
CA GLY A 261 -4.13 14.47 0.31
C GLY A 261 -5.15 13.65 1.10
N LYS A 262 -6.30 13.36 0.48
CA LYS A 262 -7.45 12.74 1.16
C LYS A 262 -7.30 11.24 1.39
N TYR A 263 -6.75 10.51 0.43
CA TYR A 263 -6.79 9.05 0.41
C TYR A 263 -5.46 8.36 0.65
N ILE A 264 -4.35 9.11 0.61
CA ILE A 264 -3.02 8.57 0.91
C ILE A 264 -2.43 9.27 2.13
N HIS A 265 -2.19 10.58 2.06
CA HIS A 265 -1.47 11.31 3.11
C HIS A 265 -2.25 11.33 4.43
N ALA A 266 -3.47 11.88 4.43
CA ALA A 266 -4.24 12.04 5.67
C ALA A 266 -4.53 10.71 6.41
N PRO A 267 -4.88 9.59 5.74
CA PRO A 267 -5.04 8.31 6.44
C PRO A 267 -3.73 7.76 7.02
N LEU A 268 -2.59 7.97 6.36
CA LEU A 268 -1.29 7.55 6.89
C LEU A 268 -0.92 8.38 8.13
N ASP A 269 -1.03 9.70 8.04
CA ASP A 269 -0.74 10.60 9.15
C ASP A 269 -1.63 10.30 10.35
N ALA A 270 -2.94 10.15 10.13
CA ALA A 270 -3.88 9.83 11.20
C ALA A 270 -3.51 8.56 11.98
N VAL A 271 -2.96 7.55 11.31
CA VAL A 271 -2.50 6.32 11.99
C VAL A 271 -1.15 6.51 12.66
N VAL A 272 -0.19 7.17 12.01
CA VAL A 272 1.15 7.41 12.58
C VAL A 272 1.08 8.30 13.81
N GLU A 273 0.25 9.34 13.79
CA GLU A 273 0.05 10.26 14.91
C GLU A 273 -0.80 9.67 16.04
N SER A 274 -1.53 8.58 15.79
CA SER A 274 -2.44 7.97 16.78
C SER A 274 -1.73 7.28 17.95
N LEU A 275 -0.43 7.03 17.84
CA LEU A 275 0.34 6.31 18.85
C LEU A 275 1.70 6.98 19.05
N SER A 276 1.93 7.51 20.25
CA SER A 276 3.23 8.06 20.63
C SER A 276 4.17 6.98 21.17
N ASP A 277 5.45 7.06 20.82
CA ASP A 277 6.52 6.24 21.41
C ASP A 277 6.68 6.48 22.93
N SER A 278 6.10 7.56 23.46
CA SER A 278 6.10 7.87 24.89
C SER A 278 4.95 7.25 25.68
N GLU A 279 4.02 6.56 25.02
CA GLU A 279 2.82 6.00 25.63
C GLU A 279 2.83 4.46 25.60
N PRO A 280 2.25 3.81 26.63
CA PRO A 280 2.11 2.36 26.59
C PRO A 280 1.16 1.93 25.46
N LEU A 281 1.47 0.82 24.81
CA LEU A 281 0.55 0.22 23.84
C LEU A 281 -0.78 -0.14 24.50
N PRO A 282 -1.93 0.05 23.82
CA PRO A 282 -3.20 -0.47 24.28
C PRO A 282 -3.16 -1.99 24.49
N ASP A 283 -3.94 -2.48 25.46
CA ASP A 283 -4.07 -3.91 25.71
C ASP A 283 -4.52 -4.66 24.44
N LEU A 284 -3.79 -5.70 24.08
CA LEU A 284 -4.13 -6.61 22.98
C LEU A 284 -4.65 -7.94 23.52
N GLN A 285 -5.86 -8.31 23.14
CA GLN A 285 -6.42 -9.64 23.37
C GLN A 285 -6.86 -10.27 22.05
N LEU A 286 -6.36 -11.49 21.80
CA LEU A 286 -6.73 -12.31 20.65
C LEU A 286 -7.42 -13.57 21.14
N THR A 287 -8.61 -13.85 20.62
CA THR A 287 -9.39 -15.05 20.99
C THR A 287 -9.70 -15.88 19.75
N ASP A 288 -9.23 -17.13 19.71
CA ASP A 288 -9.67 -18.12 18.71
C ASP A 288 -11.03 -18.69 19.13
N LEU A 289 -12.08 -18.31 18.40
CA LEU A 289 -13.44 -18.81 18.58
C LEU A 289 -13.75 -19.99 17.64
N MET A 290 -12.72 -20.59 17.03
CA MET A 290 -12.79 -21.66 16.02
C MET A 290 -13.35 -21.20 14.68
N THR A 291 -14.51 -20.55 14.66
CA THR A 291 -15.15 -20.00 13.44
C THR A 291 -14.72 -18.58 13.14
N SER A 292 -14.06 -17.91 14.07
CA SER A 292 -13.59 -16.53 13.93
C SER A 292 -12.42 -16.26 14.88
N VAL A 293 -11.60 -15.25 14.57
CA VAL A 293 -10.68 -14.65 15.53
C VAL A 293 -11.27 -13.31 15.99
N ARG A 294 -11.44 -13.15 17.31
CA ARG A 294 -11.79 -11.85 17.89
C ARG A 294 -10.52 -11.11 18.26
N PHE A 295 -10.45 -9.86 17.81
CA PHE A 295 -9.46 -8.88 18.23
C PHE A 295 -10.10 -7.92 19.23
N LYS A 296 -9.37 -7.59 20.27
CA LYS A 296 -9.65 -6.46 21.16
C LYS A 296 -8.35 -5.70 21.37
N VAL A 297 -8.35 -4.41 21.02
CA VAL A 297 -7.22 -3.50 21.14
C VAL A 297 -7.72 -2.24 21.84
N GLY A 298 -7.32 -2.05 23.11
CA GLY A 298 -7.93 -1.03 23.97
C GLY A 298 -9.46 -1.18 24.02
N ASP A 299 -10.17 -0.12 23.65
CA ASP A 299 -11.63 -0.08 23.57
C ASP A 299 -12.21 -0.63 22.26
N GLY A 300 -11.37 -0.78 21.23
CA GLY A 300 -11.75 -1.31 19.93
C GLY A 300 -11.90 -2.84 19.97
N SER A 301 -12.93 -3.37 19.34
CA SER A 301 -13.06 -4.81 19.11
C SER A 301 -13.74 -5.12 17.79
N TRP A 302 -13.21 -6.13 17.09
CA TRP A 302 -13.82 -6.68 15.89
C TRP A 302 -13.59 -8.19 15.82
N SER A 303 -14.35 -8.85 14.95
CA SER A 303 -14.21 -10.30 14.73
C SER A 303 -14.01 -10.57 13.24
N VAL A 304 -12.99 -11.39 12.94
CA VAL A 304 -12.69 -11.83 11.59
C VAL A 304 -13.17 -13.28 11.43
N PRO A 305 -14.11 -13.58 10.52
CA PRO A 305 -14.49 -14.95 10.20
C PRO A 305 -13.29 -15.77 9.75
N ARG A 306 -13.24 -17.06 10.12
CA ARG A 306 -12.18 -17.97 9.68
C ARG A 306 -12.73 -18.92 8.62
N ASN A 307 -12.19 -18.81 7.42
CA ASN A 307 -12.49 -19.71 6.30
C ASN A 307 -11.33 -20.69 6.02
N ALA A 308 -10.25 -20.62 6.79
CA ALA A 308 -9.03 -21.39 6.60
C ALA A 308 -8.97 -22.66 7.45
N GLN A 309 -8.49 -23.77 6.88
CA GLN A 309 -8.08 -24.95 7.64
C GLN A 309 -6.66 -24.76 8.22
N ARG A 310 -6.40 -25.31 9.41
CA ARG A 310 -5.06 -25.24 10.03
C ARG A 310 -4.01 -25.94 9.16
N GLY A 311 -2.84 -25.33 9.00
CA GLY A 311 -1.71 -25.94 8.30
C GLY A 311 -1.79 -25.98 6.78
N VAL A 312 -2.92 -25.60 6.17
CA VAL A 312 -3.04 -25.49 4.70
C VAL A 312 -2.52 -24.12 4.28
N GLN A 313 -1.27 -24.06 3.82
CA GLN A 313 -0.85 -22.93 3.00
C GLN A 313 -1.51 -23.14 1.64
N GLU A 314 -2.38 -22.22 1.20
CA GLU A 314 -2.68 -22.12 -0.23
C GLU A 314 -1.33 -21.96 -0.94
N ALA A 315 -1.07 -22.79 -1.95
CA ALA A 315 0.09 -22.60 -2.78
C ALA A 315 0.03 -21.17 -3.30
N ASP A 316 1.08 -20.38 -3.08
CA ASP A 316 1.23 -19.10 -3.75
C ASP A 316 1.18 -19.40 -5.26
N GLU A 317 0.04 -19.12 -5.90
CA GLU A 317 -0.02 -19.02 -7.36
C GLU A 317 0.78 -17.77 -7.74
N ASP A 318 1.76 -17.99 -8.62
CA ASP A 318 2.85 -17.09 -9.07
C ASP A 318 2.49 -15.60 -9.25
#